data_AF-X1JLW9-F1
#
_entry.id   AF-X1JLW9-F1
#
_cell.length_a   1.000
_cell.length_b   1.000
_cell.length_c   1.000
_cell.angle_alpha   90.00
_cell.angle_beta   90.00
_cell.angle_gamma   90.00
#
_symmetry.space_group_name_H-M   'P 1'
#
loop_
_entity.id
_entity.type
_entity.pdbx_description
1 polymer ?
#
loop_
_entity_poly.entity_id
_entity_poly.type
_entity_poly.pdbx_seq_one_letter_code
_entity_poly.pdbx_strand_id
1 'polypeptide(L)'
;GGAKQSTHHTDVTPKIIILALLEGGNNIFMNVMIEEEGVPAVSIDGLKEVSSDYADRIKSKIYIGHRTGFMDELKPKLSSIEPVEARGSKVEFDYGTPVEAIERFWDEIESKLYKE
;
A
#
# COMPACT_ATOMS: atom_id res chain seq x y z
N GLY A 1 -15.30 8.16 38.99
CA GLY A 1 -15.52 6.75 38.64
C GLY A 1 -16.22 6.69 37.31
N GLY A 2 -15.75 5.83 36.41
CA GLY A 2 -16.60 5.28 35.33
C GLY A 2 -16.32 5.71 33.90
N ALA A 3 -15.52 6.74 33.63
CA ALA A 3 -15.03 7.01 32.26
C ALA A 3 -13.76 6.20 31.97
N LYS A 4 -13.80 4.89 32.27
CA LYS A 4 -12.82 3.94 31.75
C LYS A 4 -13.06 3.87 30.25
N GLN A 5 -12.11 4.42 29.49
CA GLN A 5 -11.63 3.85 28.23
C GLN A 5 -12.66 2.96 27.52
N SER A 6 -13.51 3.56 26.69
CA SER A 6 -14.01 2.84 25.53
C SER A 6 -12.88 2.74 24.49
N THR A 7 -11.75 2.13 24.85
CA THR A 7 -10.83 1.53 23.88
C THR A 7 -11.51 0.28 23.34
N HIS A 8 -12.56 0.49 22.54
CA HIS A 8 -12.94 -0.49 21.54
C HIS A 8 -11.88 -0.42 20.44
N HIS A 9 -10.66 -0.86 20.77
CA HIS A 9 -9.73 -1.44 19.82
C HIS A 9 -10.28 -2.81 19.42
N THR A 10 -11.50 -2.86 18.90
CA THR A 10 -11.79 -3.86 17.88
C THR A 10 -10.69 -3.70 16.86
N ASP A 11 -10.02 -4.80 16.50
CA ASP A 11 -9.01 -4.82 15.45
C ASP A 11 -9.63 -4.24 14.17
N VAL A 12 -9.42 -2.93 13.94
CA VAL A 12 -9.90 -2.16 12.78
C VAL A 12 -8.89 -2.18 11.66
N THR A 13 -7.87 -3.04 11.76
CA THR A 13 -6.85 -3.15 10.73
C THR A 13 -7.51 -3.52 9.40
N PRO A 14 -7.30 -2.74 8.33
CA PRO A 14 -7.92 -3.02 7.05
C PRO A 14 -7.48 -4.38 6.51
N LYS A 15 -8.30 -4.99 5.66
CA LYS A 15 -7.96 -6.26 5.02
C LYS A 15 -6.90 -6.10 3.93
N ILE A 16 -6.92 -4.95 3.25
CA ILE A 16 -5.93 -4.53 2.26
C ILE A 16 -5.61 -3.04 2.51
N ILE A 17 -4.34 -2.66 2.42
CA ILE A 17 -3.88 -1.28 2.47
C ILE A 17 -2.73 -1.07 1.47
N ILE A 18 -2.71 0.06 0.78
CA ILE A 18 -1.65 0.46 -0.14
C ILE A 18 -1.17 1.86 0.29
N LEU A 19 0.13 2.01 0.52
CA LEU A 19 0.75 3.24 1.02
C LEU A 19 1.93 3.65 0.15
N ALA A 20 2.06 4.94 -0.09
CA ALA A 20 3.23 5.55 -0.71
C ALA A 20 3.35 7.01 -0.26
N LEU A 21 4.58 7.49 -0.12
CA LEU A 21 4.88 8.91 0.04
C LEU A 21 4.85 9.56 -1.34
N LEU A 22 4.01 10.57 -1.52
CA LEU A 22 3.80 11.24 -2.80
C LEU A 22 4.21 12.71 -2.72
N GLU A 23 4.90 13.18 -3.75
CA GLU A 23 5.04 14.61 -4.03
C GLU A 23 3.79 15.10 -4.78
N GLY A 24 2.73 15.39 -4.01
CA GLY A 24 1.44 15.79 -4.56
C GLY A 24 0.27 15.62 -3.58
N GLY A 25 -0.91 16.12 -3.96
CA GLY A 25 -2.12 16.05 -3.14
C GLY A 25 -3.19 15.05 -3.60
N ASN A 26 -2.95 14.28 -4.66
CA ASN A 26 -3.94 13.37 -5.23
C ASN A 26 -3.65 11.91 -4.86
N ASN A 27 -4.69 11.18 -4.47
CA ASN A 27 -4.61 9.72 -4.33
C ASN A 27 -4.46 9.09 -5.72
N ILE A 28 -3.33 8.43 -5.98
CA ILE A 28 -3.07 7.80 -7.27
C ILE A 28 -3.72 6.42 -7.37
N PHE A 29 -3.99 5.73 -6.25
CA PHE A 29 -4.48 4.35 -6.23
C PHE A 29 -6.00 4.20 -6.39
N MET A 30 -6.73 5.23 -6.82
CA MET A 30 -8.20 5.22 -6.85
C MET A 30 -8.82 4.10 -7.71
N ASN A 31 -8.13 3.66 -8.77
CA ASN A 31 -8.66 2.72 -9.76
C ASN A 31 -8.02 1.32 -9.68
N VAL A 32 -7.29 1.00 -8.61
CA VAL A 32 -6.60 -0.31 -8.49
C VAL A 32 -7.52 -1.41 -7.96
N MET A 33 -8.64 -1.04 -7.33
CA MET A 33 -9.70 -1.97 -6.95
C MET A 33 -10.70 -2.08 -8.09
N ILE A 34 -10.93 -3.29 -8.58
CA ILE A 34 -11.80 -3.56 -9.74
C ILE A 34 -12.82 -4.65 -9.42
N GLU A 35 -13.72 -4.89 -10.36
CA GLU A 35 -14.61 -6.03 -10.39
C GLU A 35 -14.23 -6.92 -11.58
N GLU A 36 -14.03 -8.22 -11.33
CA GLU A 36 -13.87 -9.24 -12.36
C GLU A 36 -15.00 -10.26 -12.20
N GLU A 37 -15.89 -10.35 -13.18
CA GLU A 37 -17.01 -11.31 -13.19
C GLU A 37 -17.89 -11.26 -11.92
N GLY A 38 -18.14 -10.06 -11.37
CA GLY A 38 -18.90 -9.88 -10.13
C GLY A 38 -18.12 -10.14 -8.83
N VAL A 39 -16.82 -10.41 -8.92
CA VAL A 39 -15.94 -10.62 -7.77
C VAL A 39 -15.00 -9.42 -7.61
N PRO A 40 -14.90 -8.82 -6.41
CA PRO A 40 -13.90 -7.80 -6.14
C PRO A 40 -12.49 -8.34 -6.41
N ALA A 41 -11.64 -7.55 -7.06
CA ALA A 41 -10.27 -7.93 -7.37
C ALA A 41 -9.33 -6.71 -7.29
N VAL A 42 -8.02 -6.97 -7.30
CA VAL A 42 -6.98 -5.94 -7.40
C VAL A 42 -6.36 -6.00 -8.77
N SER A 43 -6.40 -4.90 -9.51
CA SER A 43 -5.76 -4.76 -10.82
C SER A 43 -4.25 -4.56 -10.64
N ILE A 44 -3.47 -5.62 -10.87
CA ILE A 44 -1.99 -5.54 -10.84
C ILE A 44 -1.47 -4.66 -11.98
N ASP A 45 -2.10 -4.75 -13.15
CA ASP A 45 -1.72 -3.93 -14.30
C ASP A 45 -2.05 -2.45 -14.05
N GLY A 46 -3.23 -2.14 -13.48
CA GLY A 46 -3.59 -0.78 -13.09
C GLY A 46 -2.65 -0.23 -12.01
N LEU A 47 -2.22 -1.06 -11.05
CA LEU A 47 -1.21 -0.67 -10.06
C LEU A 47 0.16 -0.38 -10.70
N LYS A 48 0.58 -1.17 -11.69
CA LYS A 48 1.84 -0.91 -12.43
C LYS A 48 1.76 0.33 -13.31
N GLU A 49 0.64 0.54 -13.99
CA GLU A 49 0.39 1.71 -14.84
C GLU A 49 0.48 2.98 -14.01
N VAL A 50 -0.24 3.05 -12.88
CA VAL A 50 -0.17 4.23 -12.02
C VAL A 50 1.20 4.41 -11.38
N SER A 51 1.90 3.32 -11.06
CA SER A 51 3.28 3.40 -10.55
C SER A 51 4.22 4.00 -11.59
N SER A 52 4.04 3.66 -12.87
CA SER A 52 4.80 4.21 -14.00
C SER A 52 4.46 5.69 -14.25
N ASP A 53 3.17 6.03 -14.24
CA ASP A 53 2.69 7.37 -14.52
C ASP A 53 3.09 8.41 -13.49
N TYR A 54 3.26 7.98 -12.23
CA TYR A 54 3.63 8.83 -11.11
C TYR A 54 5.02 8.50 -10.56
N ALA A 55 5.86 7.77 -11.30
CA ALA A 55 7.17 7.29 -10.82
C ALA A 55 8.09 8.40 -10.30
N ASP A 56 8.10 9.56 -10.96
CA ASP A 56 8.87 10.75 -10.57
C ASP A 56 8.33 11.45 -9.31
N ARG A 57 7.08 11.15 -8.94
CA ARG A 57 6.36 11.74 -7.81
C ARG A 57 6.27 10.79 -6.61
N ILE A 58 6.52 9.50 -6.79
CA ILE A 58 6.57 8.51 -5.73
C ILE A 58 7.94 8.62 -5.05
N LYS A 59 7.94 8.96 -3.75
CA LYS A 59 9.15 9.21 -2.94
C LYS A 59 9.43 8.12 -1.92
N SER A 60 8.78 6.97 -2.02
CA SER A 60 9.01 5.79 -1.18
C SER A 60 8.83 4.52 -2.00
N LYS A 61 9.04 3.36 -1.38
CA LYS A 61 8.42 2.14 -1.92
C LYS A 61 6.89 2.26 -1.87
N ILE A 62 6.21 1.46 -2.68
CA ILE A 62 4.77 1.21 -2.52
C ILE A 62 4.62 0.03 -1.57
N TYR A 63 4.08 0.30 -0.39
CA TYR A 63 3.82 -0.71 0.63
C TYR A 63 2.42 -1.27 0.48
N ILE A 64 2.31 -2.60 0.40
CA ILE A 64 1.07 -3.32 0.23
C ILE A 64 0.89 -4.24 1.43
N GLY A 65 -0.10 -3.90 2.25
CA GLY A 65 -0.51 -4.71 3.38
C GLY A 65 -1.73 -5.54 3.05
N HIS A 66 -1.66 -6.85 3.26
CA HIS A 66 -2.75 -7.79 2.98
C HIS A 66 -2.94 -8.78 4.13
N ARG A 67 -4.18 -8.91 4.62
CA ARG A 67 -4.51 -9.80 5.74
C ARG A 67 -4.79 -11.21 5.23
N THR A 68 -3.91 -12.15 5.59
CA THR A 68 -4.15 -13.59 5.35
C THR A 68 -5.50 -14.03 5.92
N GLY A 69 -6.22 -14.88 5.16
CA GLY A 69 -7.59 -15.30 5.42
C GLY A 69 -8.66 -14.42 4.76
N PHE A 70 -8.26 -13.40 3.99
CA PHE A 70 -9.15 -12.59 3.16
C PHE A 70 -8.59 -12.61 1.74
N MET A 71 -9.30 -13.15 0.75
CA MET A 71 -8.85 -13.18 -0.66
C MET A 71 -7.39 -13.68 -0.82
N ASP A 72 -7.07 -14.83 -0.25
CA ASP A 72 -5.70 -15.36 -0.20
C ASP A 72 -5.05 -15.57 -1.58
N GLU A 73 -5.85 -15.67 -2.64
CA GLU A 73 -5.42 -15.67 -4.04
C GLU A 73 -4.67 -14.40 -4.46
N LEU A 74 -4.84 -13.28 -3.73
CA LEU A 74 -4.11 -12.04 -3.96
C LEU A 74 -2.66 -12.14 -3.49
N LYS A 75 -2.35 -12.97 -2.49
CA LYS A 75 -1.00 -13.07 -1.91
C LYS A 75 0.08 -13.29 -2.97
N PRO A 76 0.03 -14.33 -3.83
CA PRO A 76 1.06 -14.53 -4.84
C PRO A 76 1.16 -13.33 -5.79
N LYS A 77 0.03 -12.78 -6.25
CA LYS A 77 -0.04 -11.65 -7.18
C LYS A 77 0.61 -10.38 -6.62
N LEU A 78 0.35 -10.07 -5.35
CA LEU A 78 0.85 -8.86 -4.67
C LEU A 78 2.30 -9.00 -4.20
N SER A 79 2.71 -10.20 -3.77
CA SER A 79 4.08 -10.45 -3.30
C SER A 79 5.12 -10.54 -4.42
N SER A 80 4.70 -10.75 -5.66
CA SER A 80 5.58 -10.93 -6.82
C SER A 80 5.54 -9.75 -7.80
N ILE A 81 5.13 -8.56 -7.34
CA ILE A 81 5.14 -7.37 -8.18
C ILE A 81 6.59 -6.90 -8.33
N GLU A 82 7.11 -7.02 -9.55
CA GLU A 82 8.43 -6.53 -9.90
C GLU A 82 8.49 -4.98 -9.87
N PRO A 83 9.66 -4.39 -9.54
CA PRO A 83 9.85 -2.96 -9.62
C PRO A 83 9.53 -2.39 -11.01
N VAL A 84 9.01 -1.17 -11.03
CA VAL A 84 8.70 -0.43 -12.26
C VAL A 84 9.75 0.67 -12.44
N GLU A 85 10.37 0.74 -13.61
CA GLU A 85 11.27 1.82 -14.00
C GLU A 85 10.59 2.72 -15.04
N ALA A 86 10.33 3.97 -14.68
CA ALA A 86 9.68 4.93 -15.54
C ALA A 86 10.06 6.36 -15.14
N ARG A 87 10.00 7.31 -16.08
CA ARG A 87 10.25 8.75 -15.81
C ARG A 87 11.56 9.03 -15.06
N GLY A 88 12.59 8.20 -15.29
CA GLY A 88 13.89 8.32 -14.63
C GLY A 88 13.92 7.91 -13.15
N SER A 89 12.86 7.27 -12.65
CA SER A 89 12.74 6.79 -11.27
C SER A 89 12.42 5.29 -11.25
N LYS A 90 12.88 4.62 -10.19
CA LYS A 90 12.56 3.21 -9.91
C LYS A 90 11.56 3.17 -8.76
N VAL A 91 10.40 2.57 -8.98
CA VAL A 91 9.37 2.32 -7.97
C VAL A 91 9.45 0.86 -7.55
N GLU A 92 9.75 0.62 -6.29
CA GLU A 92 9.80 -0.72 -5.70
C GLU A 92 8.54 -1.01 -4.88
N PHE A 93 8.20 -2.28 -4.72
CA PHE A 93 7.04 -2.74 -3.96
C PHE A 93 7.50 -3.53 -2.73
N ASP A 94 6.83 -3.32 -1.60
CA ASP A 94 7.04 -4.07 -0.36
C ASP A 94 5.71 -4.70 0.06
N TYR A 95 5.70 -6.03 0.21
CA TYR A 95 4.51 -6.77 0.59
C TYR A 95 4.63 -7.29 2.04
N GLY A 96 3.53 -7.18 2.79
CA GLY A 96 3.43 -7.73 4.13
C GLY A 96 1.99 -7.82 4.61
N THR A 97 1.82 -8.06 5.90
CA THR A 97 0.54 -7.81 6.57
C THR A 97 0.27 -6.30 6.67
N PRO A 98 -0.98 -5.87 6.92
CA PRO A 98 -1.27 -4.44 7.04
C PRO A 98 -0.48 -3.73 8.14
N VAL A 99 -0.19 -4.43 9.25
CA VAL A 99 0.63 -3.86 10.34
C VAL A 99 2.08 -3.70 9.88
N GLU A 100 2.68 -4.73 9.29
CA GLU A 100 4.05 -4.66 8.76
C GLU A 100 4.19 -3.59 7.67
N ALA A 101 3.21 -3.44 6.79
CA ALA A 101 3.22 -2.42 5.74
C ALA A 101 3.20 -1.01 6.33
N ILE A 102 2.40 -0.77 7.38
CA ILE A 102 2.35 0.52 8.08
C ILE A 102 3.66 0.79 8.82
N GLU A 103 4.18 -0.19 9.56
CA GLU A 103 5.44 -0.07 10.31
C GLU A 103 6.62 0.23 9.38
N ARG A 104 6.80 -0.55 8.32
CA ARG A 104 7.91 -0.35 7.37
C ARG A 104 7.78 0.95 6.56
N PHE A 105 6.54 1.37 6.26
CA PHE A 105 6.28 2.67 5.65
C PHE A 105 6.68 3.81 6.59
N TRP A 106 6.30 3.70 7.87
CA TRP A 106 6.68 4.66 8.89
C TRP A 106 8.19 4.73 9.07
N ASP A 107 8.87 3.60 9.17
CA ASP A 107 10.33 3.52 9.30
C ASP A 107 11.04 4.21 8.12
N GLU A 108 10.55 4.01 6.88
CA GLU A 108 11.10 4.69 5.71
C GLU A 108 10.91 6.22 5.81
N ILE A 109 9.70 6.68 6.15
CA ILE A 109 9.39 8.11 6.30
C ILE A 109 10.22 8.73 7.41
N GLU A 110 10.27 8.11 8.59
CA GLU A 110 11.04 8.58 9.73
C GLU A 110 12.52 8.73 9.36
N SER A 111 13.07 7.74 8.65
CA SER A 111 14.45 7.78 8.17
C SER A 111 14.73 8.90 7.16
N LYS A 112 13.71 9.40 6.46
CA LYS A 112 13.83 10.50 5.49
C LYS A 112 13.60 11.87 6.11
N LEU A 113 12.75 11.97 7.13
CA LEU A 113 12.42 13.22 7.81
C LEU A 113 13.42 13.61 8.90
N TYR A 114 14.05 12.65 9.58
CA TYR A 114 14.89 12.90 10.76
C TYR A 114 16.39 12.63 10.54
N LYS A 115 16.83 12.56 9.28
CA LYS A 115 18.26 12.49 8.91
C LYS A 115 18.90 13.87 8.65
N GLU A 116 18.42 14.91 9.32
CA GLU A 116 19.13 16.21 9.44
C GLU A 116 20.06 16.22 10.65
#